data_AF-A0A6P6FSR7-F1
#
_entry.id   AF-A0A6P6FSR7-F1
#
_cell.length_a   1.000
_cell.length_b   1.000
_cell.length_c   1.000
_cell.angle_alpha   90.00
_cell.angle_beta   90.00
_cell.angle_gamma   90.00
#
_symmetry.space_group_name_H-M   'P 1'
#
loop_
_entity.id
_entity.type
_entity.pdbx_description
1 polymer ?
#
loop_
_entity_poly.entity_id
_entity_poly.type
_entity_poly.pdbx_seq_one_letter_code
_entity_poly.pdbx_strand_id
1 'polypeptide(L)'
;MPKVANKEPNQFSNEELDDELFKLFLRARFQPSFAMSEAADSWLALMDRFLTLDNDNAEEKIVVKQKMLQLIDIYYDALDAPKNGGKVEVPNELRVRQFPHYMKKNKCYTSTSILGLIYDAVRSYQEEDHSNKEISKLPCFDVEVPEACYTKWNEHYGRYLAEMSNAVQDEDKVLRNEAADQVIKKYKEILYEAEEFEQSERNIEDICNEAVAIYNLAYNYANKSNACVHKMWVCLESFWSSPFEVLRHEAE
;
A
#
# COMPACT_ATOMS: atom_id res chain seq x y z
N MET A 1 -17.14 -34.77 4.14
CA MET A 1 -16.36 -35.79 3.42
C MET A 1 -15.66 -36.71 4.43
N PRO A 2 -15.46 -38.02 4.15
CA PRO A 2 -14.84 -38.91 5.13
C PRO A 2 -13.35 -38.56 5.25
N LYS A 3 -12.92 -38.19 6.46
CA LYS A 3 -11.50 -37.99 6.79
C LYS A 3 -10.79 -39.34 6.66
N VAL A 4 -9.86 -39.46 5.71
CA VAL A 4 -8.95 -40.60 5.66
C VAL A 4 -8.11 -40.56 6.93
N ALA A 5 -8.12 -41.65 7.69
CA ALA A 5 -7.39 -41.75 8.95
C ALA A 5 -5.88 -41.77 8.66
N ASN A 6 -5.20 -40.66 8.98
CA ASN A 6 -3.74 -40.62 9.02
C ASN A 6 -3.27 -41.32 10.31
N LYS A 7 -2.26 -42.19 10.20
CA LYS A 7 -1.55 -42.73 11.37
C LYS A 7 -0.95 -41.56 12.17
N GLU A 8 -1.02 -41.64 13.49
CA GLU A 8 -0.38 -40.63 14.35
C GLU A 8 1.15 -40.74 14.26
N PRO A 9 1.91 -39.63 14.44
CA PRO A 9 3.37 -39.63 14.35
C PRO A 9 4.06 -40.66 15.26
N ASN A 10 3.45 -40.97 16.41
CA ASN A 10 3.94 -41.96 17.38
C ASN A 10 3.76 -43.43 16.92
N GLN A 11 3.08 -43.67 15.80
CA GLN A 11 2.82 -45.01 15.23
C GLN A 11 3.83 -45.40 14.15
N PHE A 12 4.77 -44.51 13.80
CA PHE A 12 5.82 -44.77 12.82
C PHE A 12 7.12 -45.20 13.52
N SER A 13 7.91 -46.07 12.87
CA SER A 13 9.33 -46.19 13.23
C SER A 13 10.10 -44.91 12.84
N ASN A 14 11.32 -44.74 13.35
CA ASN A 14 12.13 -43.57 13.00
C ASN A 14 12.40 -43.48 11.49
N GLU A 15 12.74 -44.61 10.85
CA GLU A 15 12.98 -44.65 9.40
C GLU A 15 11.69 -44.40 8.59
N GLU A 16 10.56 -44.95 9.02
CA GLU A 16 9.27 -44.72 8.37
C GLU A 16 8.81 -43.26 8.50
N LEU A 17 9.09 -42.63 9.64
CA LEU A 17 8.77 -41.23 9.89
C LEU A 17 9.60 -40.31 8.98
N ASP A 18 10.91 -40.56 8.87
CA ASP A 18 11.80 -39.80 7.98
C ASP A 18 11.35 -39.92 6.52
N ASP A 19 11.02 -41.12 6.06
CA ASP A 19 10.50 -41.35 4.71
C ASP A 19 9.17 -40.61 4.46
N GLU A 20 8.25 -40.62 5.43
CA GLU A 20 6.98 -39.89 5.32
C GLU A 20 7.16 -38.37 5.36
N LEU A 21 8.06 -37.85 6.18
CA LEU A 21 8.42 -36.43 6.20
C LEU A 21 9.03 -36.00 4.86
N PHE A 22 9.89 -36.83 4.26
CA PHE A 22 10.49 -36.57 2.97
C PHE A 22 9.43 -36.55 1.84
N LYS A 23 8.52 -37.52 1.83
CA LYS A 23 7.38 -37.53 0.90
C LYS A 23 6.45 -36.34 1.09
N LEU A 24 6.18 -35.95 2.35
CA LEU A 24 5.35 -34.79 2.68
C LEU A 24 5.99 -33.49 2.15
N PHE A 25 7.30 -33.32 2.36
CA PHE A 25 8.06 -32.20 1.81
C PHE A 25 7.98 -32.16 0.28
N LEU A 26 8.22 -33.29 -0.39
CA LEU A 26 8.14 -33.37 -1.85
C LEU A 26 6.73 -33.04 -2.37
N ARG A 27 5.68 -33.56 -1.73
CA ARG A 27 4.28 -33.25 -2.11
C ARG A 27 3.97 -31.77 -1.89
N ALA A 28 4.30 -31.21 -0.73
CA ALA A 28 4.02 -29.81 -0.44
C ALA A 28 4.75 -28.87 -1.42
N ARG A 29 5.97 -29.22 -1.82
CA ARG A 29 6.80 -28.39 -2.72
C ARG A 29 6.44 -28.56 -4.20
N PHE A 30 6.13 -29.77 -4.64
CA PHE A 30 5.95 -30.10 -6.07
C PHE A 30 4.50 -30.35 -6.48
N GLN A 31 3.58 -30.49 -5.52
CA GLN A 31 2.14 -30.62 -5.75
C GLN A 31 1.37 -29.60 -4.91
N PRO A 32 1.65 -28.29 -5.07
CA PRO A 32 0.97 -27.26 -4.29
C PRO A 32 -0.54 -27.31 -4.54
N SER A 33 -1.31 -27.18 -3.46
CA SER A 33 -2.75 -26.93 -3.59
C SER A 33 -2.96 -25.46 -3.94
N PHE A 34 -3.73 -25.21 -4.99
CA PHE A 34 -4.16 -23.87 -5.37
C PHE A 34 -5.53 -23.52 -4.78
N ALA A 35 -6.08 -24.35 -3.89
CA ALA A 35 -7.44 -24.16 -3.41
C ALA A 35 -7.63 -22.83 -2.67
N MET A 36 -6.65 -22.40 -1.89
CA MET A 36 -6.69 -21.10 -1.22
C MET A 36 -6.76 -19.94 -2.23
N SER A 37 -5.86 -19.94 -3.22
CA SER A 37 -5.82 -18.87 -4.22
C SER A 37 -7.04 -18.90 -5.13
N GLU A 38 -7.49 -20.08 -5.55
CA GLU A 38 -8.70 -20.26 -6.35
C GLU A 38 -9.96 -19.79 -5.60
N ALA A 39 -10.05 -20.09 -4.30
CA ALA A 39 -11.17 -19.68 -3.47
C ALA A 39 -11.19 -18.15 -3.31
N ALA A 40 -10.04 -17.54 -3.02
CA ALA A 40 -9.90 -16.10 -2.90
C ALA A 40 -10.23 -15.37 -4.21
N ASP A 41 -9.67 -15.81 -5.34
CA ASP A 41 -9.92 -15.23 -6.66
C ASP A 41 -11.41 -15.34 -7.04
N SER A 42 -12.02 -16.50 -6.80
CA SER A 42 -13.44 -16.72 -7.07
C SER A 42 -14.33 -15.87 -6.17
N TRP A 43 -13.97 -15.73 -4.89
CA TRP A 43 -14.69 -14.91 -3.94
C TRP A 43 -14.67 -13.43 -4.35
N LEU A 44 -13.50 -12.92 -4.76
CA LEU A 44 -13.35 -11.53 -5.18
C LEU A 44 -14.21 -11.21 -6.41
N ALA A 45 -14.24 -12.12 -7.39
CA ALA A 45 -15.08 -11.98 -8.57
C ALA A 45 -16.59 -12.05 -8.26
N LEU A 46 -17.00 -12.87 -7.28
CA LEU A 46 -18.40 -12.94 -6.83
C LEU A 46 -18.80 -11.72 -5.99
N MET A 47 -17.90 -11.18 -5.16
CA MET A 47 -18.14 -9.96 -4.39
C MET A 47 -18.36 -8.77 -5.33
N ASP A 48 -17.52 -8.65 -6.35
CA ASP A 48 -17.68 -7.61 -7.38
C ASP A 48 -19.05 -7.71 -8.07
N ARG A 49 -19.45 -8.93 -8.48
CA ARG A 49 -20.79 -9.19 -9.02
C ARG A 49 -21.89 -8.86 -8.01
N PHE A 50 -21.73 -9.23 -6.74
CA PHE A 50 -22.71 -8.95 -5.70
C PHE A 50 -22.97 -7.44 -5.53
N LEU A 51 -21.90 -6.63 -5.58
CA LEU A 51 -21.96 -5.17 -5.46
C LEU A 51 -22.56 -4.50 -6.71
N THR A 52 -22.38 -5.10 -7.88
CA THR A 52 -22.83 -4.53 -9.18
C THR A 52 -24.20 -5.03 -9.62
N LEU A 53 -24.76 -6.06 -8.97
CA LEU A 53 -26.11 -6.53 -9.22
C LEU A 53 -27.15 -5.48 -8.79
N ASP A 54 -28.12 -5.21 -9.65
CA ASP A 54 -29.26 -4.36 -9.34
C ASP A 54 -30.12 -4.93 -8.21
N ASN A 55 -30.90 -4.06 -7.55
CA ASN A 55 -31.76 -4.46 -6.43
C ASN A 55 -32.92 -5.38 -6.84
N ASP A 56 -33.28 -5.39 -8.12
CA ASP A 56 -34.34 -6.25 -8.65
C ASP A 56 -33.89 -7.72 -8.79
N ASN A 57 -32.58 -8.02 -8.67
CA ASN A 57 -32.01 -9.36 -8.77
C ASN A 57 -31.78 -10.01 -7.39
N ALA A 58 -32.79 -9.95 -6.51
CA ALA A 58 -32.68 -10.42 -5.12
C ALA A 58 -32.33 -11.92 -5.01
N GLU A 59 -32.93 -12.77 -5.85
CA GLU A 59 -32.64 -14.21 -5.86
C GLU A 59 -31.19 -14.51 -6.24
N GLU A 60 -30.66 -13.82 -7.26
CA GLU A 60 -29.28 -13.97 -7.66
C GLU A 60 -28.31 -13.49 -6.57
N LYS A 61 -28.62 -12.36 -5.91
CA LYS A 61 -27.83 -11.86 -4.77
C LYS A 61 -27.76 -12.88 -3.64
N ILE A 62 -28.85 -13.59 -3.34
CA ILE A 62 -28.87 -14.65 -2.32
C ILE A 62 -27.94 -15.80 -2.74
N VAL A 63 -28.05 -16.27 -3.98
CA VAL A 63 -27.21 -17.37 -4.50
C VAL A 63 -25.72 -16.98 -4.50
N VAL A 64 -25.38 -15.78 -4.96
CA VAL A 64 -24.00 -15.27 -4.97
C VAL A 64 -23.45 -15.20 -3.54
N LYS A 65 -24.24 -14.66 -2.60
CA LYS A 65 -23.86 -14.58 -1.19
C LYS A 65 -23.62 -15.96 -0.58
N GLN A 66 -24.45 -16.96 -0.87
CA GLN A 66 -24.25 -18.33 -0.41
C GLN A 66 -22.94 -18.93 -0.93
N LYS A 67 -22.64 -18.74 -2.22
CA LYS A 67 -21.37 -19.19 -2.82
C LYS A 67 -20.17 -18.51 -2.18
N MET A 68 -20.26 -17.21 -1.89
CA MET A 68 -19.19 -16.48 -1.20
C MET A 68 -18.92 -17.05 0.20
N LEU A 69 -19.96 -17.38 0.97
CA LEU A 69 -19.79 -18.00 2.28
C LEU A 69 -19.08 -19.37 2.19
N GLN A 70 -19.48 -20.21 1.23
CA GLN A 70 -18.81 -21.50 1.00
C GLN A 70 -17.34 -21.33 0.60
N LEU A 71 -17.02 -20.30 -0.19
CA LEU A 71 -15.63 -19.99 -0.56
C LEU A 71 -14.79 -19.51 0.63
N ILE A 72 -15.39 -18.79 1.59
CA ILE A 72 -14.71 -18.39 2.83
C ILE A 72 -14.35 -19.64 3.66
N ASP A 73 -15.28 -20.58 3.82
CA ASP A 73 -15.03 -21.83 4.54
C ASP A 73 -13.88 -22.62 3.87
N ILE A 74 -13.93 -22.76 2.54
CA ILE A 74 -12.88 -23.45 1.77
C ILE A 74 -11.53 -22.73 1.89
N TYR A 75 -11.51 -21.40 1.92
CA TYR A 75 -10.28 -20.63 2.07
C TYR A 75 -9.58 -20.95 3.40
N TYR A 76 -10.33 -20.93 4.51
CA TYR A 76 -9.77 -21.26 5.82
C TYR A 76 -9.38 -22.73 5.95
N ASP A 77 -10.20 -23.65 5.43
CA ASP A 77 -9.84 -25.07 5.36
C ASP A 77 -8.54 -25.27 4.57
N ALA A 78 -8.37 -24.58 3.43
CA ALA A 78 -7.17 -24.66 2.61
C ALA A 78 -5.94 -24.03 3.28
N LEU A 79 -6.13 -23.00 4.12
CA LEU A 79 -5.07 -22.38 4.92
C LEU A 79 -4.52 -23.31 6.00
N ASP A 80 -5.38 -24.12 6.61
CA ASP A 80 -4.98 -25.08 7.65
C ASP A 80 -4.65 -26.48 7.10
N ALA A 81 -4.99 -26.77 5.85
CA ALA A 81 -4.73 -28.04 5.21
C ALA A 81 -3.25 -28.48 5.30
N PRO A 82 -2.24 -27.61 5.06
CA PRO A 82 -0.83 -27.98 5.20
C PRO A 82 -0.43 -28.40 6.62
N LYS A 83 -1.10 -27.87 7.65
CA LYS A 83 -0.80 -28.17 9.06
C LYS A 83 -1.34 -29.54 9.49
N ASN A 84 -2.47 -29.93 8.91
CA ASN A 84 -3.20 -31.13 9.27
C ASN A 84 -3.01 -32.28 8.26
N GLY A 85 -2.15 -32.10 7.24
CA GLY A 85 -1.97 -33.05 6.14
C GLY A 85 -3.23 -33.23 5.28
N GLY A 86 -4.15 -32.26 5.32
CA GLY A 86 -5.41 -32.30 4.56
C GLY A 86 -5.20 -31.90 3.10
N LYS A 87 -6.09 -32.39 2.22
CA LYS A 87 -6.22 -31.89 0.85
C LYS A 87 -7.56 -31.18 0.72
N VAL A 88 -7.53 -29.95 0.25
CA VAL A 88 -8.72 -29.14 -0.01
C VAL A 88 -8.75 -28.80 -1.49
N GLU A 89 -9.92 -28.86 -2.10
CA GLU A 89 -10.17 -28.53 -3.50
C GLU A 89 -11.42 -27.63 -3.58
N VAL A 90 -11.42 -26.68 -4.53
CA VAL A 90 -12.57 -25.82 -4.78
C VAL A 90 -13.53 -26.52 -5.75
N PRO A 91 -14.80 -26.75 -5.38
CA PRO A 91 -15.82 -27.29 -6.28
C PRO A 91 -15.99 -26.45 -7.56
N ASN A 92 -16.25 -27.12 -8.68
CA ASN A 92 -16.38 -26.45 -9.98
C ASN A 92 -17.54 -25.45 -10.05
N GLU A 93 -18.57 -25.65 -9.24
CA GLU A 93 -19.76 -24.80 -9.15
C GLU A 93 -19.48 -23.45 -8.48
N LEU A 94 -18.40 -23.39 -7.68
CA LEU A 94 -17.91 -22.21 -6.99
C LEU A 94 -16.82 -21.46 -7.78
N ARG A 95 -16.20 -22.12 -8.75
CA ARG A 95 -15.18 -21.51 -9.63
C ARG A 95 -15.82 -20.54 -10.61
N VAL A 96 -15.32 -19.31 -10.62
CA VAL A 96 -15.78 -18.28 -11.56
C VAL A 96 -14.98 -18.35 -12.86
N ARG A 97 -15.64 -18.11 -14.00
CA ARG A 97 -15.03 -18.20 -15.35
C ARG A 97 -14.51 -16.88 -15.90
N GLN A 98 -14.97 -15.76 -15.36
CA GLN A 98 -14.60 -14.41 -15.76
C GLN A 98 -14.34 -13.57 -14.50
N PHE A 99 -13.34 -12.71 -14.58
CA PHE A 99 -12.90 -11.88 -13.45
C PHE A 99 -13.11 -10.40 -13.78
N PRO A 100 -13.31 -9.53 -12.78
CA PRO A 100 -13.35 -8.10 -13.05
C PRO A 100 -11.99 -7.63 -13.61
N HIS A 101 -12.03 -6.71 -14.57
CA HIS A 101 -10.87 -6.24 -15.32
C HIS A 101 -9.72 -5.71 -14.44
N TYR A 102 -10.01 -5.13 -13.28
CA TYR A 102 -8.98 -4.66 -12.34
C TYR A 102 -8.08 -5.78 -11.79
N MET A 103 -8.53 -7.04 -11.83
CA MET A 103 -7.71 -8.21 -11.44
C MET A 103 -6.69 -8.65 -12.51
N LYS A 104 -6.73 -8.06 -13.72
CA LYS A 104 -5.80 -8.34 -14.83
C LYS A 104 -5.65 -9.83 -15.17
N LYS A 105 -6.74 -10.61 -15.10
CA LYS A 105 -6.79 -12.03 -15.51
C LYS A 105 -7.18 -12.15 -16.99
N ASN A 106 -6.83 -13.27 -17.63
CA ASN A 106 -7.04 -13.49 -19.07
C ASN A 106 -8.49 -13.29 -19.56
N LYS A 107 -9.49 -13.78 -18.82
CA LYS A 107 -10.91 -13.62 -19.15
C LYS A 107 -11.52 -12.61 -18.19
N CYS A 108 -11.86 -11.43 -18.70
CA CYS A 108 -12.36 -10.34 -17.86
C CYS A 108 -13.65 -9.67 -18.37
N TYR A 109 -14.35 -9.01 -17.45
CA TYR A 109 -15.47 -8.11 -17.70
C TYR A 109 -15.18 -6.71 -17.12
N THR A 110 -15.79 -5.68 -17.71
CA THR A 110 -15.73 -4.31 -17.17
C THR A 110 -16.62 -4.23 -15.94
N SER A 111 -16.03 -3.91 -14.80
CA SER A 111 -16.72 -3.83 -13.51
C SER A 111 -17.14 -2.38 -13.25
N THR A 112 -18.35 -2.21 -12.74
CA THR A 112 -18.90 -0.92 -12.29
C THR A 112 -18.81 -0.76 -10.76
N SER A 113 -18.14 -1.69 -10.05
CA SER A 113 -17.91 -1.55 -8.62
C SER A 113 -16.92 -0.43 -8.33
N ILE A 114 -16.84 -0.01 -7.07
CA ILE A 114 -15.89 1.04 -6.65
C ILE A 114 -14.44 0.68 -7.00
N LEU A 115 -14.05 -0.60 -6.92
CA LEU A 115 -12.70 -1.04 -7.28
C LEU A 115 -12.45 -0.95 -8.79
N GLY A 116 -13.46 -1.27 -9.60
CA GLY A 116 -13.41 -1.06 -11.05
C GLY A 116 -13.26 0.42 -11.40
N LEU A 117 -14.07 1.28 -10.79
CA LEU A 117 -14.03 2.73 -11.02
C LEU A 117 -12.69 3.36 -10.60
N ILE A 118 -12.14 2.98 -9.44
CA ILE A 118 -10.82 3.43 -9.00
C ILE A 118 -9.74 2.97 -9.98
N TYR A 119 -9.78 1.71 -10.40
CA TYR A 119 -8.82 1.17 -11.36
C TYR A 119 -8.84 1.94 -12.69
N ASP A 120 -10.04 2.23 -13.20
CA ASP A 120 -10.22 3.00 -14.43
C ASP A 120 -9.72 4.43 -14.29
N ALA A 121 -10.04 5.11 -13.18
CA ALA A 121 -9.59 6.47 -12.91
C ALA A 121 -8.06 6.57 -12.79
N VAL A 122 -7.43 5.61 -12.12
CA VAL A 122 -5.96 5.56 -11.99
C VAL A 122 -5.32 5.30 -13.35
N ARG A 123 -5.87 4.38 -14.13
CA ARG A 123 -5.36 4.07 -15.47
C ARG A 123 -5.51 5.27 -16.42
N SER A 124 -6.66 5.93 -16.44
CA SER A 124 -6.85 7.13 -17.27
C SER A 124 -5.89 8.24 -16.86
N TYR A 125 -5.69 8.43 -15.55
CA TYR A 125 -4.69 9.36 -15.05
C TYR A 125 -3.29 8.97 -15.55
N GLN A 126 -2.87 7.70 -15.49
CA GLN A 126 -1.54 7.30 -15.98
C GLN A 126 -1.34 7.51 -17.48
N GLU A 127 -2.41 7.43 -18.28
CA GLU A 127 -2.39 7.63 -19.73
C GLU A 127 -2.40 9.12 -20.13
N GLU A 128 -2.85 10.01 -19.24
CA GLU A 128 -2.81 11.46 -19.46
C GLU A 128 -1.38 12.01 -19.50
N ASP A 129 -1.12 12.94 -20.42
CA ASP A 129 0.12 13.71 -20.46
C ASP A 129 0.08 14.83 -19.41
N HIS A 130 0.74 14.61 -18.28
CA HIS A 130 0.82 15.58 -17.18
C HIS A 130 1.90 16.65 -17.36
N SER A 131 2.59 16.70 -18.51
CA SER A 131 3.63 17.70 -18.75
C SER A 131 3.16 19.15 -18.64
N ASN A 132 1.85 19.39 -18.81
CA ASN A 132 1.22 20.71 -18.76
C ASN A 132 0.30 20.94 -17.55
N LYS A 133 0.25 20.03 -16.57
CA LYS A 133 -0.59 20.27 -15.38
C LYS A 133 0.06 21.37 -14.53
N GLU A 134 -0.63 22.49 -14.44
CA GLU A 134 -0.28 23.59 -13.54
C GLU A 134 -0.19 23.03 -12.13
N ILE A 135 1.02 23.06 -11.57
CA ILE A 135 1.22 22.73 -10.18
C ILE A 135 0.41 23.79 -9.42
N SER A 136 -0.54 23.36 -8.59
CA SER A 136 -1.24 24.22 -7.62
C SER A 136 -0.91 23.75 -6.20
N LYS A 137 -0.84 24.70 -5.27
CA LYS A 137 -0.68 24.36 -3.85
C LYS A 137 -1.92 23.60 -3.38
N LEU A 138 -1.73 22.70 -2.44
CA LEU A 138 -2.86 22.07 -1.76
C LEU A 138 -3.64 23.16 -1.01
N PRO A 139 -4.97 23.27 -1.19
CA PRO A 139 -5.76 24.33 -0.55
C PRO A 139 -5.62 24.36 0.98
N CYS A 140 -5.39 23.21 1.62
CA CYS A 140 -5.17 23.11 3.06
C CYS A 140 -3.84 23.72 3.55
N PHE A 141 -2.89 23.99 2.66
CA PHE A 141 -1.58 24.57 2.98
C PHE A 141 -1.35 25.94 2.34
N ASP A 142 -2.34 26.46 1.60
CA ASP A 142 -2.33 27.83 1.07
C ASP A 142 -2.94 28.80 2.09
N VAL A 143 -2.36 28.81 3.29
CA VAL A 143 -2.74 29.69 4.40
C VAL A 143 -1.68 30.75 4.64
N GLU A 144 -2.05 31.88 5.25
CA GLU A 144 -1.12 32.94 5.59
C GLU A 144 -0.08 32.44 6.61
N VAL A 145 1.19 32.46 6.22
CA VAL A 145 2.31 32.05 7.07
C VAL A 145 2.82 33.27 7.83
N PRO A 146 3.08 33.16 9.14
CA PRO A 146 3.76 34.22 9.88
C PRO A 146 5.10 34.59 9.24
N GLU A 147 5.32 35.88 8.95
CA GLU A 147 6.51 36.38 8.24
C GLU A 147 7.83 35.98 8.93
N ALA A 148 7.81 35.88 10.26
CA ALA A 148 8.94 35.43 11.05
C ALA A 148 9.32 33.96 10.75
N CYS A 149 8.33 33.07 10.64
CA CYS A 149 8.53 31.67 10.27
C CYS A 149 9.04 31.56 8.82
N TYR A 150 8.46 32.34 7.91
CA TYR A 150 8.87 32.37 6.51
C TYR A 150 10.33 32.82 6.34
N THR A 151 10.73 33.92 6.99
CA THR A 151 12.11 34.43 6.93
C THR A 151 13.11 33.43 7.52
N LYS A 152 12.81 32.89 8.72
CA LYS A 152 13.61 31.87 9.39
C LYS A 152 13.86 30.68 8.45
N TRP A 153 12.78 30.12 7.90
CA TRP A 153 12.88 28.92 7.08
C TRP A 153 13.38 29.18 5.67
N ASN A 154 13.27 30.38 5.13
CA ASN A 154 13.87 30.73 3.84
C ASN A 154 15.40 30.63 3.90
N GLU A 155 16.01 31.09 5.00
CA GLU A 155 17.46 30.95 5.22
C GLU A 155 17.87 29.49 5.41
N HIS A 156 17.15 28.75 6.25
CA HIS A 156 17.41 27.33 6.47
C HIS A 156 17.22 26.51 5.19
N TYR A 157 16.19 26.80 4.40
CA TYR A 157 15.89 26.11 3.15
C TYR A 157 16.98 26.36 2.09
N GLY A 158 17.51 27.57 1.99
CA GLY A 158 18.66 27.87 1.12
C GLY A 158 19.90 27.05 1.48
N ARG A 159 20.20 26.91 2.78
CA ARG A 159 21.30 26.06 3.26
C ARG A 159 21.02 24.58 3.02
N TYR A 160 19.79 24.13 3.25
CA TYR A 160 19.35 22.76 2.98
C TYR A 160 19.59 22.39 1.52
N LEU A 161 19.19 23.25 0.57
CA LEU A 161 19.39 23.00 -0.85
C LEU A 161 20.87 22.88 -1.21
N ALA A 162 21.74 23.70 -0.63
CA ALA A 162 23.18 23.62 -0.87
C ALA A 162 23.79 22.33 -0.29
N GLU A 163 23.45 21.99 0.95
CA GLU A 163 23.92 20.76 1.61
C GLU A 163 23.40 19.50 0.92
N MET A 164 22.12 19.47 0.57
CA MET A 164 21.49 18.37 -0.17
C MET A 164 22.07 18.22 -1.58
N SER A 165 22.33 19.33 -2.28
CA SER A 165 22.97 19.30 -3.59
C SER A 165 24.39 18.72 -3.53
N ASN A 166 25.12 18.96 -2.45
CA ASN A 166 26.45 18.37 -2.24
C ASN A 166 26.35 16.87 -1.88
N ALA A 167 25.40 16.50 -1.01
CA ALA A 167 25.18 15.10 -0.63
C ALA A 167 24.82 14.20 -1.81
N VAL A 168 24.07 14.73 -2.79
CA VAL A 168 23.58 13.98 -3.96
C VAL A 168 24.63 13.83 -5.07
N GLN A 169 25.80 14.47 -4.94
CA GLN A 169 26.87 14.41 -5.96
C GLN A 169 27.70 13.11 -5.93
N ASP A 170 27.60 12.28 -4.90
CA ASP A 170 28.36 11.04 -4.81
C ASP A 170 27.88 10.00 -5.85
N GLU A 171 28.83 9.33 -6.49
CA GLU A 171 28.56 8.27 -7.47
C GLU A 171 28.02 7.01 -6.78
N ASP A 172 28.50 6.72 -5.56
CA ASP A 172 28.04 5.59 -4.76
C ASP A 172 26.64 5.84 -4.21
N LYS A 173 25.71 4.96 -4.56
CA LYS A 173 24.31 5.07 -4.13
C LYS A 173 24.14 4.97 -2.62
N VAL A 174 24.93 4.15 -1.94
CA VAL A 174 24.83 3.95 -0.49
C VAL A 174 25.34 5.19 0.23
N LEU A 175 26.55 5.67 -0.11
CA LEU A 175 27.13 6.87 0.50
C LEU A 175 26.28 8.12 0.24
N ARG A 176 25.75 8.25 -0.98
CA ARG A 176 24.81 9.32 -1.32
C ARG A 176 23.56 9.29 -0.44
N ASN A 177 22.96 8.12 -0.26
CA ASN A 177 21.76 7.99 0.55
C ASN A 177 22.06 8.32 2.02
N GLU A 178 23.15 7.80 2.57
CA GLU A 178 23.57 8.11 3.95
C GLU A 178 23.84 9.60 4.16
N ALA A 179 24.51 10.26 3.22
CA ALA A 179 24.75 11.70 3.28
C ALA A 179 23.45 12.52 3.18
N ALA A 180 22.52 12.12 2.31
CA ALA A 180 21.21 12.75 2.20
C ALA A 180 20.38 12.58 3.49
N ASP A 181 20.41 11.39 4.09
CA ASP A 181 19.72 11.09 5.34
C ASP A 181 20.26 11.93 6.50
N GLN A 182 21.57 12.18 6.54
CA GLN A 182 22.18 13.08 7.54
C GLN A 182 21.70 14.53 7.38
N VAL A 183 21.59 15.01 6.15
CA VAL A 183 21.04 16.36 5.88
C VAL A 183 19.59 16.41 6.33
N ILE A 184 18.76 15.42 5.97
CA ILE A 184 17.36 15.31 6.42
C ILE A 184 17.29 15.35 7.95
N LYS A 185 18.05 14.50 8.63
CA LYS A 185 18.07 14.42 10.10
C LYS A 185 18.38 15.76 10.74
N LYS A 186 19.43 16.46 10.26
CA LYS A 186 19.82 17.78 10.77
C LYS A 186 18.68 18.80 10.70
N TYR A 187 17.95 18.88 9.58
CA TYR A 187 16.87 19.86 9.46
C TYR A 187 15.59 19.42 10.20
N LYS A 188 15.37 18.11 10.41
CA LYS A 188 14.34 17.61 11.33
C LYS A 188 14.63 18.02 12.76
N GLU A 189 15.87 17.86 13.22
CA GLU A 189 16.29 18.29 14.55
C GLU A 189 16.13 19.81 14.76
N ILE A 190 16.35 20.62 13.72
CA ILE A 190 16.09 22.07 13.77
C ILE A 190 14.58 22.38 13.88
N LEU A 191 13.73 21.59 13.20
CA LEU A 191 12.28 21.78 13.21
C LEU A 191 11.64 21.29 14.52
N TYR A 192 12.06 20.15 15.05
CA TYR A 192 11.43 19.55 16.23
C TYR A 192 12.17 19.85 17.53
N GLU A 193 13.40 20.37 17.47
CA GLU A 193 14.32 20.40 18.62
C GLU A 193 14.52 19.01 19.27
N ALA A 194 14.25 17.96 18.50
CA ALA A 194 14.26 16.56 18.88
C ALA A 194 14.57 15.68 17.66
N GLU A 195 14.88 14.40 17.88
CA GLU A 195 15.17 13.45 16.79
C GLU A 195 13.93 13.17 15.94
N GLU A 196 12.76 13.09 16.58
CA GLU A 196 11.46 12.84 15.94
C GLU A 196 10.38 13.78 16.50
N PHE A 197 9.27 13.92 15.76
CA PHE A 197 8.17 14.81 16.13
C PHE A 197 7.51 14.42 17.46
N GLU A 198 7.33 13.13 17.71
CA GLU A 198 6.67 12.60 18.92
C GLU A 198 7.47 12.87 20.20
N GLN A 199 8.75 13.19 20.05
CA GLN A 199 9.66 13.52 21.14
C GLN A 199 9.80 15.03 21.36
N SER A 200 9.16 15.85 20.52
CA SER A 200 9.25 17.31 20.62
C SER A 200 8.46 17.83 21.82
N GLU A 201 9.10 18.67 22.63
CA GLU A 201 8.43 19.45 23.69
C GLU A 201 7.91 20.81 23.19
N ARG A 202 8.10 21.12 21.88
CA ARG A 202 7.68 22.39 21.29
C ARG A 202 6.16 22.46 21.18
N ASN A 203 5.64 23.68 21.12
CA ASN A 203 4.24 23.90 20.80
C ASN A 203 3.93 23.40 19.38
N ILE A 204 2.91 22.57 19.25
CA ILE A 204 2.44 21.99 17.99
C ILE A 204 2.08 23.09 16.99
N GLU A 205 1.44 24.17 17.44
CA GLU A 205 1.05 25.29 16.57
C GLU A 205 2.27 25.96 15.93
N ASP A 206 3.36 26.12 16.69
CA ASP A 206 4.61 26.70 16.17
C ASP A 206 5.28 25.75 15.15
N ILE A 207 5.27 24.44 15.42
CA ILE A 207 5.77 23.44 14.46
C ILE A 207 4.93 23.46 13.18
N CYS A 208 3.60 23.53 13.29
CA CYS A 208 2.70 23.58 12.14
C CYS A 208 2.91 24.85 11.31
N ASN A 209 3.02 26.02 11.95
CA ASN A 209 3.31 27.28 11.26
C ASN A 209 4.65 27.24 10.52
N GLU A 210 5.68 26.66 11.15
CA GLU A 210 6.98 26.44 10.51
C GLU A 210 6.89 25.42 9.36
N ALA A 211 6.14 24.33 9.51
CA ALA A 211 5.95 23.33 8.46
C ALA A 211 5.23 23.89 7.22
N VAL A 212 4.20 24.71 7.43
CA VAL A 212 3.50 25.41 6.32
C VAL A 212 4.44 26.41 5.64
N ALA A 213 5.30 27.11 6.39
CA ALA A 213 6.32 27.98 5.82
C ALA A 213 7.25 27.21 4.86
N ILE A 214 7.72 26.04 5.28
CA ILE A 214 8.64 25.22 4.50
C ILE A 214 7.95 24.62 3.27
N TYR A 215 6.70 24.16 3.41
CA TYR A 215 5.89 23.73 2.27
C TYR A 215 5.79 24.82 1.19
N ASN A 216 5.44 26.04 1.61
CA ASN A 216 5.33 27.18 0.70
C ASN A 216 6.66 27.53 0.02
N LEU A 217 7.78 27.47 0.76
CA LEU A 217 9.11 27.72 0.21
C LEU A 217 9.52 26.66 -0.82
N ALA A 218 9.35 25.38 -0.50
CA ALA A 218 9.68 24.28 -1.38
C ALA A 218 8.84 24.31 -2.66
N TYR A 219 7.55 24.58 -2.50
CA TYR A 219 6.62 24.74 -3.60
C TYR A 219 7.01 25.91 -4.52
N ASN A 220 7.24 27.09 -3.95
CA ASN A 220 7.63 28.28 -4.72
C ASN A 220 8.95 28.08 -5.46
N TYR A 221 9.90 27.36 -4.85
CA TYR A 221 11.17 27.01 -5.49
C TYR A 221 10.97 26.05 -6.67
N ALA A 222 10.16 25.01 -6.52
CA ALA A 222 9.84 24.06 -7.59
C ALA A 222 9.13 24.73 -8.77
N ASN A 223 8.14 25.59 -8.48
CA ASN A 223 7.42 26.34 -9.51
C ASN A 223 8.35 27.28 -10.30
N LYS A 224 9.31 27.93 -9.62
CA LYS A 224 10.31 28.80 -10.29
C LYS A 224 11.33 28.02 -11.13
N SER A 225 11.62 26.78 -10.77
CA SER A 225 12.68 25.98 -11.40
C SER A 225 12.20 25.07 -12.52
N ASN A 226 10.89 24.97 -12.78
CA ASN A 226 10.28 23.98 -13.68
C ASN A 226 10.77 22.54 -13.40
N ALA A 227 11.22 22.27 -12.17
CA ALA A 227 11.73 20.96 -11.81
C ALA A 227 10.56 19.97 -11.68
N CYS A 228 10.55 18.91 -12.49
CA CYS A 228 9.50 17.90 -12.49
C CYS A 228 9.16 17.40 -11.08
N VAL A 229 7.86 17.39 -10.79
CA VAL A 229 7.16 16.93 -9.57
C VAL A 229 7.68 15.59 -9.03
N HIS A 230 8.25 14.74 -9.88
CA HIS A 230 8.79 13.43 -9.51
C HIS A 230 9.97 13.49 -8.53
N LYS A 231 10.77 14.57 -8.52
CA LYS A 231 11.83 14.77 -7.51
C LYS A 231 11.30 15.39 -6.21
N MET A 232 10.13 16.04 -6.26
CA MET A 232 9.53 16.76 -5.13
C MET A 232 8.80 15.81 -4.17
N TRP A 233 8.12 14.78 -4.71
CA TRP A 233 7.40 13.78 -3.90
C TRP A 233 8.32 12.97 -2.98
N VAL A 234 9.49 12.56 -3.44
CA VAL A 234 10.44 11.77 -2.65
C VAL A 234 10.98 12.56 -1.44
N CYS A 235 11.20 13.87 -1.59
CA CYS A 235 11.59 14.75 -0.49
C CYS A 235 10.42 15.11 0.44
N LEU A 236 9.20 15.20 -0.10
CA LEU A 236 7.99 15.53 0.68
C LEU A 236 7.50 14.35 1.54
N GLU A 237 7.51 13.13 1.02
CA GLU A 237 7.08 11.95 1.80
C GLU A 237 8.05 11.60 2.94
N SER A 238 9.37 11.70 2.70
CA SER A 238 10.39 11.24 3.66
C SER A 238 10.56 12.18 4.87
N PHE A 239 10.21 13.45 4.70
CA PHE A 239 10.46 14.50 5.70
C PHE A 239 9.18 14.96 6.41
N TRP A 240 7.98 14.78 5.81
CA TRP A 240 6.78 15.50 6.23
C TRP A 240 5.54 14.67 6.56
N SER A 241 5.60 13.32 6.56
CA SER A 241 4.39 12.51 6.82
C SER A 241 3.79 12.73 8.21
N SER A 242 4.60 12.83 9.28
CA SER A 242 4.08 12.89 10.66
C SER A 242 3.33 14.19 11.03
N PRO A 243 3.83 15.42 10.74
CA PRO A 243 3.11 16.63 11.11
C PRO A 243 1.84 16.86 10.30
N PHE A 244 1.82 16.42 9.03
CA PHE A 244 0.66 16.58 8.15
C PHE A 244 -0.43 15.53 8.39
N GLU A 245 -0.12 14.40 9.03
CA GLU A 245 -1.13 13.45 9.52
C GLU A 245 -1.93 14.02 10.71
N VAL A 246 -1.29 14.79 11.59
CA VAL A 246 -1.98 15.48 12.70
C VAL A 246 -2.90 16.59 12.17
N LEU A 247 -2.42 17.42 11.24
CA LEU A 247 -3.25 18.46 10.61
C LEU A 247 -4.42 17.91 9.80
N ARG A 248 -4.30 16.69 9.25
CA ARG A 248 -5.42 16.00 8.58
C ARG A 248 -6.49 15.53 9.58
N HIS A 249 -6.08 15.16 10.79
CA HIS A 249 -6.97 14.72 11.86
C HIS A 249 -7.73 15.86 12.56
N GLU A 250 -7.18 17.08 12.57
CA GLU A 250 -7.82 18.28 13.15
C GLU A 250 -8.75 19.02 12.18
N ALA A 251 -8.77 18.64 10.90
CA ALA A 251 -9.60 19.23 9.84
C ALA A 251 -10.90 18.44 9.55
N GLU A 252 -11.16 17.34 10.27
CA GLU A 252 -12.41 16.55 10.26
C GLU A 252 -13.24 16.81 11.54
#